data_AF-A0A0P6WMH4-F1
#
_entry.id   AF-A0A0P6WMH4-F1
#
_cell.length_a   1.000
_cell.length_b   1.000
_cell.length_c   1.000
_cell.angle_alpha   90.00
_cell.angle_beta   90.00
_cell.angle_gamma   90.00
#
_symmetry.space_group_name_H-M   'P 1'
#
loop_
_entity.id
_entity.type
_entity.pdbx_description
1 polymer ?
#
loop_
_entity_poly.entity_id
_entity_poly.type
_entity_poly.pdbx_seq_one_letter_code
_entity_poly.pdbx_strand_id
1 'polypeptide(L)'
;MLDANGDVHIMSRRGTHEMAWLALSEWAARASSIEHLISPIRFAGGSLLDPFQEFFPGGASTAIGELMIEWGFDLQQGLVDRNQRNWSSYQPTALGPILTRPVDDAAFFQMFWQAVRPNGVELERHLLRILLETEARSLNAGVADYEHRYERLQAGTKNVVSFGFLTRVVDAYDHQFLTYLADRAAPAHPYAMLCRAGLLLKLAIGMAEENLRAAGVQPTQHFNDWWQDFGAQQGLWPPGNPPEATVDLWSDIELALEDCAAAPTGHRHEWITALAGNAIRMCETERAALWGLFQ
;
A
#
# COMPACT_ATOMS: atom_id res chain seq x y z
N MET A 1 -26.18 21.95 -0.98
CA MET A 1 -26.72 20.94 -1.90
C MET A 1 -28.22 20.93 -1.72
N LEU A 2 -28.98 20.86 -2.81
CA LEU A 2 -30.42 20.70 -2.77
C LEU A 2 -30.71 19.20 -2.83
N ASP A 3 -31.52 18.69 -1.90
CA ASP A 3 -32.01 17.31 -1.99
C ASP A 3 -33.26 17.22 -2.88
N ALA A 4 -33.77 16.00 -3.05
CA ALA A 4 -34.95 15.72 -3.87
C ALA A 4 -36.24 16.41 -3.37
N ASN A 5 -36.26 16.88 -2.11
CA ASN A 5 -37.39 17.59 -1.51
C ASN A 5 -37.24 19.12 -1.61
N GLY A 6 -36.13 19.60 -2.18
CA GLY A 6 -35.84 21.03 -2.30
C GLY A 6 -35.24 21.65 -1.04
N ASP A 7 -34.84 20.83 -0.07
CA ASP A 7 -34.18 21.32 1.14
C ASP A 7 -32.73 21.69 0.86
N VAL A 8 -32.33 22.87 1.32
CA VAL A 8 -30.96 23.37 1.16
C VAL A 8 -30.10 22.86 2.31
N HIS A 9 -29.28 21.87 2.02
CA HIS A 9 -28.27 21.36 2.94
C HIS A 9 -26.99 22.18 2.81
N ILE A 10 -26.58 22.84 3.90
CA ILE A 10 -25.26 23.47 3.97
C ILE A 10 -24.23 22.34 4.04
N MET A 11 -23.39 22.27 3.01
CA MET A 11 -22.29 21.31 2.97
C MET A 11 -21.30 21.60 4.10
N SER A 12 -20.86 20.55 4.76
CA SER A 12 -19.83 20.62 5.79
C SER A 12 -18.59 21.35 5.28
N ARG A 13 -18.02 22.25 6.09
CA ARG A 13 -16.76 22.96 5.77
C ARG A 13 -15.50 22.13 6.10
N ARG A 14 -15.68 20.87 6.49
CA ARG A 14 -14.58 19.96 6.83
C ARG A 14 -13.68 19.73 5.61
N GLY A 15 -12.40 19.57 5.85
CA GLY A 15 -11.42 19.31 4.78
C GLY A 15 -11.62 17.92 4.17
N THR A 16 -11.16 17.71 2.94
CA THR A 16 -11.30 16.43 2.23
C THR A 16 -10.71 15.24 3.01
N HIS A 17 -9.57 15.41 3.66
CA HIS A 17 -8.95 14.36 4.48
C HIS A 17 -9.80 14.01 5.71
N GLU A 18 -10.41 15.01 6.34
CA GLU A 18 -11.30 14.81 7.48
C GLU A 18 -12.57 14.08 7.06
N MET A 19 -13.14 14.42 5.90
CA MET A 19 -14.30 13.72 5.34
C MET A 19 -13.96 12.27 4.95
N ALA A 20 -12.81 12.04 4.33
CA ALA A 20 -12.33 10.69 4.00
C ALA A 20 -12.13 9.85 5.26
N TRP A 21 -11.56 10.43 6.33
CA TRP A 21 -11.40 9.76 7.61
C TRP A 21 -12.75 9.38 8.25
N LEU A 22 -13.74 10.28 8.23
CA LEU A 22 -15.09 9.97 8.74
C LEU A 22 -15.74 8.83 7.98
N ALA A 23 -15.62 8.82 6.64
CA ALA A 23 -16.14 7.73 5.82
C ALA A 23 -15.44 6.40 6.14
N LEU A 24 -14.11 6.40 6.20
CA LEU A 24 -13.33 5.21 6.54
C LEU A 24 -13.67 4.69 7.95
N SER A 25 -13.86 5.60 8.90
CA SER A 25 -14.22 5.24 10.28
C SER A 25 -15.57 4.56 10.37
N GLU A 26 -16.56 5.08 9.64
CA GLU A 26 -17.89 4.49 9.56
C GLU A 26 -17.87 3.12 8.87
N TRP A 27 -17.07 2.97 7.81
CA TRP A 27 -16.91 1.69 7.10
C TRP A 27 -16.17 0.66 7.96
N ALA A 28 -15.12 1.06 8.68
CA ALA A 28 -14.39 0.16 9.57
C ALA A 28 -15.25 -0.37 10.73
N ALA A 29 -16.31 0.36 11.12
CA ALA A 29 -17.24 -0.09 12.15
C ALA A 29 -18.29 -1.12 11.65
N ARG A 30 -18.38 -1.36 10.33
CA ARG A 30 -19.41 -2.22 9.73
C ARG A 30 -18.78 -3.47 9.11
N ALA A 31 -19.16 -4.64 9.62
CA ALA A 31 -18.64 -5.93 9.12
C ALA A 31 -18.77 -6.10 7.60
N SER A 32 -19.90 -5.70 7.00
CA SER A 32 -20.10 -5.77 5.55
C SER A 32 -19.19 -4.83 4.76
N SER A 33 -18.78 -3.70 5.34
CA SER A 33 -17.87 -2.77 4.69
C SER A 33 -16.41 -3.24 4.76
N ILE A 34 -16.03 -3.97 5.82
CA ILE A 34 -14.69 -4.54 5.97
C ILE A 34 -14.36 -5.51 4.82
N GLU A 35 -15.33 -6.32 4.38
CA GLU A 35 -15.15 -7.21 3.23
C GLU A 35 -14.80 -6.42 1.96
N HIS A 36 -15.45 -5.29 1.73
CA HIS A 36 -15.16 -4.40 0.60
C HIS A 36 -13.83 -3.64 0.74
N LEU A 37 -13.29 -3.50 1.95
CA LEU A 37 -12.01 -2.84 2.19
C LEU A 37 -10.81 -3.79 2.03
N ILE A 38 -10.97 -5.07 2.40
CA ILE A 38 -9.91 -6.08 2.25
C ILE A 38 -9.94 -6.71 0.87
N SER A 39 -11.12 -6.93 0.30
CA SER A 39 -11.26 -7.61 -1.00
C SER A 39 -10.35 -7.08 -2.12
N PRO A 40 -10.08 -5.77 -2.22
CA PRO A 40 -9.23 -5.22 -3.27
C PRO A 40 -7.73 -5.48 -3.08
N ILE A 41 -7.29 -5.96 -1.91
CA ILE A 41 -5.90 -6.38 -1.70
C ILE A 41 -5.73 -7.75 -2.38
N ARG A 42 -4.97 -7.80 -3.48
CA ARG A 42 -4.70 -9.04 -4.22
C ARG A 42 -3.67 -9.90 -3.51
N PHE A 43 -3.93 -11.19 -3.42
CA PHE A 43 -3.02 -12.16 -2.81
C PHE A 43 -3.11 -13.51 -3.52
N ALA A 44 -1.96 -14.05 -3.95
CA ALA A 44 -1.86 -15.36 -4.61
C ALA A 44 -2.86 -15.59 -5.78
N GLY A 45 -3.12 -14.55 -6.58
CA GLY A 45 -4.05 -14.61 -7.72
C GLY A 45 -5.53 -14.43 -7.37
N GLY A 46 -5.86 -14.26 -6.09
CA GLY A 46 -7.21 -13.97 -5.59
C GLY A 46 -7.23 -12.75 -4.68
N SER A 47 -8.25 -12.67 -3.83
CA SER A 47 -8.33 -11.65 -2.79
C SER A 47 -7.61 -12.12 -1.51
N LEU A 48 -7.02 -11.19 -0.75
CA LEU A 48 -6.54 -11.45 0.61
C LEU A 48 -7.69 -11.91 1.55
N LEU A 49 -8.94 -11.55 1.23
CA LEU A 49 -10.11 -11.96 2.00
C LEU A 49 -10.38 -13.46 1.90
N ASP A 50 -10.10 -14.09 0.75
CA ASP A 50 -10.39 -15.50 0.50
C ASP A 50 -9.70 -16.44 1.50
N PRO A 51 -8.36 -16.41 1.66
CA PRO A 51 -7.69 -17.25 2.65
C PRO A 51 -8.04 -16.87 4.09
N PHE A 52 -8.38 -15.60 4.35
CA PHE A 52 -8.84 -15.18 5.67
C PHE A 52 -10.17 -15.86 6.03
N GLN A 53 -11.15 -15.85 5.13
CA GLN A 53 -12.46 -16.49 5.36
C GLN A 53 -12.38 -18.02 5.37
N GLU A 54 -11.46 -18.62 4.62
CA GLU A 54 -11.17 -20.05 4.70
C GLU A 54 -10.66 -20.44 6.09
N PHE A 55 -9.79 -19.62 6.68
CA PHE A 55 -9.22 -19.83 8.01
C PHE A 55 -10.21 -19.48 9.14
N PHE A 56 -10.99 -18.41 9.00
CA PHE A 56 -12.02 -17.98 9.95
C PHE A 56 -13.39 -17.90 9.27
N PRO A 57 -14.11 -19.03 9.15
CA PRO A 57 -15.45 -19.06 8.56
C PRO A 57 -16.45 -18.44 9.55
N GLY A 58 -16.70 -17.14 9.41
CA GLY A 58 -17.60 -16.38 10.28
C GLY A 58 -17.77 -14.90 9.92
N GLY A 59 -17.09 -14.43 8.87
CA GLY A 59 -17.01 -13.01 8.51
C GLY A 59 -15.88 -12.30 9.26
N ALA A 60 -15.54 -11.08 8.81
CA ALA A 60 -14.52 -10.27 9.46
C ALA A 60 -15.01 -9.72 10.81
N SER A 61 -14.20 -9.83 11.88
CA SER A 61 -14.54 -9.30 13.20
C SER A 61 -14.29 -7.79 13.33
N THR A 62 -14.71 -7.24 14.47
CA THR A 62 -14.37 -5.88 14.91
C THR A 62 -12.86 -5.61 14.93
N ALA A 63 -12.04 -6.63 15.17
CA ALA A 63 -10.60 -6.50 15.28
C ALA A 63 -9.94 -6.16 13.93
N ILE A 64 -10.57 -6.58 12.82
CA ILE A 64 -10.16 -6.15 11.48
C ILE A 64 -10.53 -4.69 11.23
N GLY A 65 -11.69 -4.25 11.72
CA GLY A 65 -12.08 -2.85 11.69
C GLY A 65 -11.05 -1.96 12.40
N GLU A 66 -10.58 -2.38 13.57
CA GLU A 66 -9.52 -1.68 14.32
C GLU A 66 -8.21 -1.57 13.53
N LEU A 67 -7.83 -2.64 12.83
CA LEU A 67 -6.66 -2.65 11.94
C LEU A 67 -6.83 -1.70 10.75
N MET A 68 -8.04 -1.62 10.16
CA MET A 68 -8.34 -0.64 9.10
C MET A 68 -8.24 0.80 9.59
N ILE A 69 -8.70 1.07 10.82
CA ILE A 69 -8.53 2.38 11.47
C ILE A 69 -7.05 2.68 11.67
N GLU A 70 -6.27 1.68 12.12
CA GLU A 70 -4.83 1.83 12.29
C GLU A 70 -4.11 2.13 10.98
N TRP A 71 -4.44 1.43 9.90
CA TRP A 71 -3.85 1.63 8.58
C TRP A 71 -4.29 2.95 7.94
N GLY A 72 -5.54 3.36 8.18
CA GLY A 72 -6.10 4.61 7.70
C GLY A 72 -5.71 5.85 8.50
N PHE A 73 -5.04 5.68 9.64
CA PHE A 73 -4.76 6.73 10.61
C PHE A 73 -4.03 7.95 10.01
N ASP A 74 -3.30 7.76 8.90
CA ASP A 74 -2.67 8.85 8.14
C ASP A 74 -3.67 9.93 7.70
N LEU A 75 -4.92 9.57 7.39
CA LEU A 75 -5.96 10.53 7.02
C LEU A 75 -6.31 11.47 8.17
N GLN A 76 -6.19 11.00 9.43
CA GLN A 76 -6.40 11.79 10.63
C GLN A 76 -5.16 12.60 11.01
N GLN A 77 -3.98 11.98 10.95
CA GLN A 77 -2.72 12.66 11.28
C GLN A 77 -2.27 13.64 10.20
N GLY A 78 -2.83 13.54 8.99
CA GLY A 78 -2.52 14.39 7.86
C GLY A 78 -2.70 15.89 8.13
N LEU A 79 -3.54 16.27 9.09
CA LEU A 79 -3.67 17.67 9.55
C LEU A 79 -2.48 18.13 10.40
N VAL A 80 -1.92 17.25 11.23
CA VAL A 80 -0.74 17.51 12.09
C VAL A 80 0.53 17.46 11.24
N ASP A 81 0.63 16.48 10.35
CA ASP A 81 1.74 16.30 9.42
C ASP A 81 1.67 17.25 8.22
N ARG A 82 0.58 18.01 8.07
CA ARG A 82 0.41 19.02 7.01
C ARG A 82 1.57 20.00 7.00
N ASN A 83 2.04 20.43 8.17
CA ASN A 83 3.15 21.39 8.25
C ASN A 83 4.46 20.77 7.78
N GLN A 84 4.72 19.50 8.12
CA GLN A 84 5.94 18.80 7.70
C GLN A 84 5.91 18.47 6.20
N ARG A 85 4.77 18.00 5.67
CA ARG A 85 4.58 17.79 4.22
C ARG A 85 4.72 19.10 3.45
N ASN A 86 4.10 20.16 3.94
CA ASN A 86 4.27 21.49 3.35
C ASN A 86 5.73 21.94 3.39
N TRP A 87 6.47 21.59 4.44
CA TRP A 87 7.89 21.89 4.55
C TRP A 87 8.69 21.16 3.47
N SER A 88 8.47 19.85 3.30
CA SER A 88 9.10 19.04 2.25
C SER A 88 8.72 19.47 0.82
N SER A 89 7.46 19.88 0.59
CA SER A 89 6.96 20.24 -0.75
C SER A 89 7.21 21.70 -1.15
N TYR A 90 7.12 22.65 -0.21
CA TYR A 90 7.23 24.09 -0.50
C TYR A 90 8.55 24.71 -0.03
N GLN A 91 9.37 23.98 0.72
CA GLN A 91 10.73 24.41 1.10
C GLN A 91 11.79 23.35 0.80
N PRO A 92 11.88 22.83 -0.45
CA PRO A 92 12.92 21.86 -0.82
C PRO A 92 14.35 22.43 -0.67
N THR A 93 14.49 23.76 -0.58
CA THR A 93 15.76 24.48 -0.39
C THR A 93 16.00 24.91 1.06
N ALA A 94 15.11 24.59 2.01
CA ALA A 94 15.35 24.94 3.40
C ALA A 94 16.50 24.11 3.98
N LEU A 95 17.40 24.78 4.70
CA LEU A 95 18.59 24.20 5.34
C LEU A 95 18.22 23.40 6.60
N GLY A 96 17.31 22.44 6.48
CA GLY A 96 16.98 21.53 7.57
C GLY A 96 17.91 20.34 7.62
N PRO A 97 17.99 19.67 8.79
CA PRO A 97 18.71 18.42 8.90
C PRO A 97 18.01 17.33 8.06
N ILE A 98 18.77 16.65 7.21
CA ILE A 98 18.32 15.39 6.60
C ILE A 98 18.42 14.32 7.69
N LEU A 99 17.28 13.72 8.03
CA LEU A 99 17.17 12.78 9.15
C LEU A 99 17.61 11.35 8.80
N THR A 100 17.80 11.06 7.51
CA THR A 100 18.12 9.73 7.00
C THR A 100 19.57 9.62 6.57
N ARG A 101 20.06 8.38 6.42
CA ARG A 101 21.38 8.08 5.87
C ARG A 101 21.23 7.31 4.55
N PRO A 102 22.16 7.46 3.60
CA PRO A 102 22.10 6.75 2.31
C PRO A 102 21.88 5.24 2.41
N VAL A 103 22.51 4.57 3.38
CA VAL A 103 22.33 3.12 3.59
C VAL A 103 20.90 2.77 4.01
N ASP A 104 20.27 3.60 4.83
CA ASP A 104 18.89 3.41 5.25
C ASP A 104 17.94 3.78 4.11
N ASP A 105 18.26 4.82 3.32
CA ASP A 105 17.48 5.26 2.16
C ASP A 105 17.42 4.14 1.10
N ALA A 106 18.58 3.53 0.77
CA ALA A 106 18.66 2.43 -0.18
C ALA A 106 17.86 1.20 0.26
N ALA A 107 18.01 0.78 1.52
CA ALA A 107 17.23 -0.32 2.09
C ALA A 107 15.72 0.00 2.11
N PHE A 108 15.35 1.24 2.41
CA PHE A 108 13.96 1.69 2.39
C PHE A 108 13.38 1.62 0.98
N PHE A 109 14.07 2.12 -0.05
CA PHE A 109 13.58 2.06 -1.43
C PHE A 109 13.34 0.62 -1.88
N GLN A 110 14.28 -0.28 -1.58
CA GLN A 110 14.12 -1.70 -1.91
C GLN A 110 12.90 -2.31 -1.21
N MET A 111 12.76 -2.09 0.10
CA MET A 111 11.60 -2.56 0.87
C MET A 111 10.29 -1.98 0.33
N PHE A 112 10.24 -0.66 0.07
CA PHE A 112 9.03 0.03 -0.34
C PHE A 112 8.54 -0.48 -1.71
N TRP A 113 9.43 -0.50 -2.69
CA TRP A 113 9.08 -0.94 -4.04
C TRP A 113 8.73 -2.43 -4.10
N GLN A 114 9.39 -3.29 -3.33
CA GLN A 114 9.00 -4.70 -3.22
C GLN A 114 7.61 -4.88 -2.60
N ALA A 115 7.23 -4.02 -1.65
CA ALA A 115 5.92 -4.05 -1.00
C ALA A 115 4.76 -3.62 -1.93
N VAL A 116 5.04 -2.72 -2.88
CA VAL A 116 4.04 -2.28 -3.87
C VAL A 116 4.09 -3.06 -5.18
N ARG A 117 5.16 -3.83 -5.43
CA ARG A 117 5.42 -4.58 -6.67
C ARG A 117 4.17 -5.26 -7.25
N PRO A 118 3.94 -5.21 -8.57
CA PRO A 118 2.82 -5.90 -9.20
C PRO A 118 2.95 -7.41 -9.00
N ASN A 119 1.84 -8.07 -8.65
CA ASN A 119 1.79 -9.50 -8.32
C ASN A 119 2.73 -9.93 -7.18
N GLY A 120 3.27 -8.97 -6.41
CA GLY A 120 3.98 -9.25 -5.17
C GLY A 120 3.04 -9.86 -4.13
N VAL A 121 3.60 -10.73 -3.29
CA VAL A 121 2.87 -11.38 -2.19
C VAL A 121 3.57 -11.20 -0.84
N GLU A 122 4.72 -10.54 -0.82
CA GLU A 122 5.57 -10.38 0.37
C GLU A 122 4.86 -9.53 1.42
N LEU A 123 4.39 -8.33 1.08
CA LEU A 123 3.65 -7.51 2.05
C LEU A 123 2.36 -8.22 2.48
N GLU A 124 1.65 -8.81 1.52
CA GLU A 124 0.34 -9.41 1.70
C GLU A 124 0.35 -10.65 2.58
N ARG A 125 1.40 -11.49 2.52
CA ARG A 125 1.53 -12.60 3.48
C ARG A 125 1.66 -12.09 4.91
N HIS A 126 2.37 -10.99 5.13
CA HIS A 126 2.48 -10.39 6.46
C HIS A 126 1.15 -9.73 6.89
N LEU A 127 0.43 -9.08 5.96
CA LEU A 127 -0.92 -8.58 6.22
C LEU A 127 -1.87 -9.73 6.62
N LEU A 128 -1.85 -10.86 5.90
CA LEU A 128 -2.64 -12.05 6.24
C LEU A 128 -2.28 -12.56 7.64
N ARG A 129 -0.98 -12.67 7.96
CA ARG A 129 -0.55 -13.12 9.29
C ARG A 129 -1.10 -12.21 10.39
N ILE A 130 -0.97 -10.89 10.25
CA ILE A 130 -1.48 -9.94 11.24
C ILE A 130 -3.00 -10.05 11.36
N LEU A 131 -3.73 -10.15 10.24
CA LEU A 131 -5.18 -10.36 10.25
C LEU A 131 -5.58 -11.62 11.03
N LEU A 132 -4.93 -12.76 10.74
CA LEU A 132 -5.21 -14.03 11.42
C LEU A 132 -4.84 -14.00 12.90
N GLU A 133 -3.71 -13.39 13.26
CA GLU A 133 -3.28 -13.22 14.66
C GLU A 133 -4.23 -12.33 15.45
N THR A 134 -4.73 -11.27 14.81
CA THR A 134 -5.66 -10.30 15.39
C THR A 134 -7.01 -10.97 15.65
N GLU A 135 -7.51 -11.73 14.67
CA GLU A 135 -8.72 -12.52 14.81
C GLU A 135 -8.59 -13.61 15.89
N ALA A 136 -7.50 -14.40 15.87
CA ALA A 136 -7.25 -15.44 16.87
C ALA A 136 -7.21 -14.85 18.29
N ARG A 137 -6.55 -13.70 18.46
CA ARG A 137 -6.46 -12.99 19.75
C ARG A 137 -7.83 -12.53 20.23
N SER A 138 -8.69 -12.05 19.32
CA SER A 138 -10.07 -11.67 19.66
C SER A 138 -10.89 -12.85 20.21
N LEU A 139 -10.52 -14.07 19.80
CA LEU A 139 -11.10 -15.33 20.26
C LEU A 139 -10.36 -15.94 21.46
N ASN A 140 -9.41 -15.21 22.06
CA ASN A 140 -8.54 -15.66 23.15
C ASN A 140 -7.70 -16.91 22.80
N ALA A 141 -7.27 -17.03 21.55
CA ALA A 141 -6.43 -18.10 21.04
C ALA A 141 -5.22 -17.57 20.27
N GLY A 142 -4.26 -18.44 19.97
CA GLY A 142 -3.18 -18.18 19.03
C GLY A 142 -3.44 -18.83 17.67
N VAL A 143 -2.78 -18.36 16.62
CA VAL A 143 -2.85 -18.99 15.29
C VAL A 143 -2.39 -20.45 15.33
N ALA A 144 -1.46 -20.78 16.23
CA ALA A 144 -0.97 -22.15 16.46
C ALA A 144 -2.08 -23.12 16.88
N ASP A 145 -3.15 -22.65 17.54
CA ASP A 145 -4.28 -23.47 17.98
C ASP A 145 -5.19 -23.90 16.80
N TYR A 146 -4.95 -23.34 15.61
CA TYR A 146 -5.78 -23.50 14.41
C TYR A 146 -5.08 -24.25 13.27
N GLU A 147 -4.15 -25.16 13.56
CA GLU A 147 -3.47 -25.99 12.53
C GLU A 147 -4.48 -26.70 11.60
N HIS A 148 -5.56 -27.24 12.15
CA HIS A 148 -6.64 -27.85 11.37
C HIS A 148 -7.33 -26.90 10.37
N ARG A 149 -7.30 -25.58 10.63
CA ARG A 149 -7.84 -24.56 9.72
C ARG A 149 -6.84 -24.16 8.66
N TYR A 150 -5.56 -24.10 9.01
CA TYR A 150 -4.49 -23.99 8.03
C TYR A 150 -4.60 -25.09 6.98
N GLU A 151 -4.93 -26.32 7.38
CA GLU A 151 -5.06 -27.43 6.43
C GLU A 151 -6.17 -27.25 5.39
N ARG A 152 -7.14 -26.37 5.64
CA ARG A 152 -8.21 -26.06 4.69
C ARG A 152 -7.83 -25.02 3.65
N LEU A 153 -6.74 -24.29 3.86
CA LEU A 153 -6.30 -23.26 2.93
C LEU A 153 -5.97 -23.87 1.56
N GLN A 154 -6.30 -23.13 0.50
CA GLN A 154 -5.91 -23.52 -0.86
C GLN A 154 -4.40 -23.70 -1.01
N ALA A 155 -3.99 -24.60 -1.91
CA ALA A 155 -2.59 -24.89 -2.18
C ALA A 155 -1.79 -23.65 -2.61
N GLY A 156 -2.39 -22.74 -3.38
CA GLY A 156 -1.78 -21.47 -3.78
C GLY A 156 -1.38 -20.61 -2.58
N THR A 157 -2.27 -20.47 -1.60
CA THR A 157 -2.01 -19.78 -0.33
C THR A 157 -0.90 -20.47 0.46
N LYS A 158 -0.99 -21.79 0.64
CA LYS A 158 0.01 -22.57 1.40
C LYS A 158 1.42 -22.51 0.80
N ASN A 159 1.54 -22.35 -0.53
CA ASN A 159 2.82 -22.20 -1.21
C ASN A 159 3.54 -20.89 -0.85
N VAL A 160 2.77 -19.84 -0.54
CA VAL A 160 3.30 -18.52 -0.18
C VAL A 160 3.42 -18.36 1.34
N VAL A 161 2.51 -19.01 2.06
CA VAL A 161 2.31 -18.83 3.50
C VAL A 161 2.35 -20.19 4.17
N SER A 162 3.53 -20.56 4.68
CA SER A 162 3.67 -21.78 5.47
C SER A 162 3.06 -21.60 6.87
N PHE A 163 2.63 -22.70 7.49
CA PHE A 163 2.16 -22.65 8.88
C PHE A 163 3.25 -22.15 9.84
N GLY A 164 4.52 -22.51 9.58
CA GLY A 164 5.67 -21.99 10.31
C GLY A 164 5.85 -20.48 10.19
N PHE A 165 5.51 -19.88 9.05
CA PHE A 165 5.49 -18.43 8.88
C PHE A 165 4.35 -17.77 9.68
N LEU A 166 3.14 -18.34 9.60
CA LEU A 166 1.96 -17.85 10.34
C LEU A 166 2.14 -17.92 11.86
N THR A 167 2.93 -18.87 12.35
CA THR A 167 3.21 -19.08 13.78
C THR A 167 4.53 -18.46 14.23
N ARG A 168 5.14 -17.60 13.41
CA ARG A 168 6.40 -16.88 13.71
C ARG A 168 7.63 -17.78 13.95
N VAL A 169 7.58 -19.03 13.50
CA VAL A 169 8.69 -19.99 13.58
C VAL A 169 9.73 -19.75 12.48
N VAL A 170 9.27 -19.49 11.25
CA VAL A 170 10.16 -19.27 10.09
C VAL A 170 10.65 -17.83 10.02
N ASP A 171 9.75 -16.88 10.31
CA ASP A 171 10.04 -15.46 10.36
C ASP A 171 9.31 -14.84 11.55
N ALA A 172 10.06 -14.46 12.57
CA ALA A 172 9.52 -13.98 13.83
C ALA A 172 9.01 -12.53 13.75
N TYR A 173 9.52 -11.74 12.81
CA TYR A 173 9.33 -10.30 12.80
C TYR A 173 8.30 -9.87 11.75
N ASP A 174 7.64 -8.74 12.00
CA ASP A 174 6.76 -8.14 11.01
C ASP A 174 7.57 -7.46 9.91
N HIS A 175 6.97 -7.40 8.72
CA HIS A 175 7.58 -6.75 7.58
C HIS A 175 7.91 -5.30 7.93
N GLN A 176 9.12 -4.83 7.61
CA GLN A 176 9.60 -3.51 7.98
C GLN A 176 8.66 -2.38 7.52
N PHE A 177 7.99 -2.56 6.38
CA PHE A 177 6.94 -1.64 5.90
C PHE A 177 5.83 -1.44 6.94
N LEU A 178 5.35 -2.53 7.55
CA LEU A 178 4.28 -2.52 8.57
C LEU A 178 4.77 -1.92 9.88
N THR A 179 6.05 -2.12 10.22
CA THR A 179 6.68 -1.45 11.36
C THR A 179 6.71 0.07 11.18
N TYR A 180 7.09 0.56 10.00
CA TYR A 180 7.04 1.99 9.68
C TYR A 180 5.61 2.53 9.63
N LEU A 181 4.65 1.73 9.12
CA LEU A 181 3.24 2.08 9.09
C LEU A 181 2.69 2.36 10.50
N ALA A 182 3.07 1.54 11.48
CA ALA A 182 2.64 1.63 12.87
C ALA A 182 3.35 2.74 13.68
N ASP A 183 4.39 3.39 13.14
CA ASP A 183 5.13 4.45 13.83
C ASP A 183 4.30 5.74 13.92
N ARG A 184 3.98 6.14 15.17
CA ARG A 184 3.18 7.33 15.50
C ARG A 184 4.01 8.48 16.10
N ALA A 185 5.34 8.42 15.99
CA ALA A 185 6.20 9.50 16.48
C ALA A 185 5.83 10.86 15.86
N ALA A 186 6.01 11.93 16.63
CA ALA A 186 5.77 13.31 16.19
C ALA A 186 7.04 14.15 16.43
N PRO A 187 7.66 14.73 15.37
CA PRO A 187 7.27 14.64 13.96
C PRO A 187 7.49 13.22 13.40
N ALA A 188 6.63 12.81 12.45
CA ALA A 188 6.75 11.50 11.83
C ALA A 188 8.05 11.37 11.03
N HIS A 189 8.70 10.20 11.12
CA HIS A 189 9.84 9.88 10.28
C HIS A 189 9.41 9.80 8.79
N PRO A 190 10.21 10.26 7.82
CA PRO A 190 9.83 10.24 6.40
C PRO A 190 9.36 8.87 5.90
N TYR A 191 10.03 7.79 6.31
CA TYR A 191 9.65 6.42 5.96
C TYR A 191 8.26 6.02 6.44
N ALA A 192 7.87 6.45 7.65
CA ALA A 192 6.56 6.17 8.21
C ALA A 192 5.46 6.84 7.38
N MET A 193 5.65 8.12 7.01
CA MET A 193 4.73 8.84 6.14
C MET A 193 4.62 8.18 4.75
N LEU A 194 5.75 7.78 4.17
CA LEU A 194 5.77 7.14 2.85
C LEU A 194 5.10 5.76 2.87
N CYS A 195 5.33 4.92 3.89
CA CYS A 195 4.64 3.63 4.01
C CYS A 195 3.13 3.79 4.18
N ARG A 196 2.69 4.78 4.98
CA ARG A 196 1.26 5.10 5.13
C ARG A 196 0.62 5.54 3.81
N ALA A 197 1.27 6.47 3.10
CA ALA A 197 0.81 6.91 1.78
C ALA A 197 0.81 5.76 0.77
N GLY A 198 1.84 4.91 0.78
CA GLY A 198 1.97 3.74 -0.10
C GLY A 198 0.87 2.70 0.13
N LEU A 199 0.51 2.42 1.38
CA LEU A 199 -0.61 1.51 1.69
C LEU A 199 -1.95 2.08 1.22
N LEU A 200 -2.20 3.37 1.49
CA LEU A 200 -3.41 4.04 1.02
C LEU A 200 -3.49 4.08 -0.52
N LEU A 201 -2.36 4.30 -1.20
CA LEU A 201 -2.28 4.24 -2.65
C LEU A 201 -2.64 2.83 -3.15
N LYS A 202 -2.07 1.78 -2.55
CA LYS A 202 -2.35 0.39 -2.93
C LYS A 202 -3.83 0.03 -2.74
N LEU A 203 -4.43 0.45 -1.62
CA LEU A 203 -5.86 0.28 -1.37
C LEU A 203 -6.72 1.03 -2.39
N ALA A 204 -6.38 2.30 -2.66
CA ALA A 204 -7.12 3.12 -3.62
C ALA A 204 -7.06 2.53 -5.04
N ILE A 205 -5.89 2.04 -5.47
CA ILE A 205 -5.70 1.37 -6.75
C ILE A 205 -6.59 0.12 -6.82
N GLY A 206 -6.49 -0.78 -5.84
CA GLY A 206 -7.29 -2.00 -5.82
C GLY A 206 -8.78 -1.70 -5.83
N MET A 207 -9.24 -0.74 -5.02
CA MET A 207 -10.66 -0.34 -4.98
C MET A 207 -11.13 0.25 -6.32
N ALA A 208 -10.30 1.07 -6.97
CA ALA A 208 -10.63 1.62 -8.28
C ALA A 208 -10.73 0.52 -9.35
N GLU A 209 -9.77 -0.40 -9.37
CA GLU A 209 -9.75 -1.55 -10.26
C GLU A 209 -10.99 -2.43 -10.07
N GLU A 210 -11.33 -2.80 -8.84
CA GLU A 210 -12.49 -3.63 -8.53
C GLU A 210 -13.79 -2.96 -8.98
N ASN A 211 -13.94 -1.65 -8.75
CA ASN A 211 -15.10 -0.89 -9.20
C ASN A 211 -15.21 -0.83 -10.75
N LEU A 212 -14.08 -0.64 -11.44
CA LEU A 212 -14.05 -0.64 -12.90
C LEU A 212 -14.42 -2.02 -13.45
N ARG A 213 -13.85 -3.09 -12.88
CA ARG A 213 -14.15 -4.47 -13.28
C ARG A 213 -15.62 -4.82 -13.02
N ALA A 214 -16.18 -4.43 -11.87
CA ALA A 214 -17.59 -4.62 -11.55
C ALA A 214 -18.51 -3.89 -12.53
N ALA A 215 -18.07 -2.76 -13.09
CA ALA A 215 -18.77 -2.03 -14.14
C ALA A 215 -18.56 -2.62 -15.55
N GLY A 216 -17.82 -3.72 -15.70
CA GLY A 216 -17.47 -4.31 -16.99
C GLY A 216 -16.42 -3.52 -17.76
N VAL A 217 -15.70 -2.61 -17.11
CA VAL A 217 -14.68 -1.76 -17.72
C VAL A 217 -13.32 -2.47 -17.64
N GLN A 218 -12.72 -2.76 -18.79
CA GLN A 218 -11.32 -3.16 -18.92
C GLN A 218 -10.43 -1.92 -19.11
N PRO A 219 -9.64 -1.50 -18.11
CA PRO A 219 -8.98 -0.19 -18.14
C PRO A 219 -7.97 -0.02 -19.27
N THR A 220 -7.17 -1.06 -19.55
CA THR A 220 -6.21 -1.05 -20.66
C THR A 220 -6.87 -0.82 -22.03
N GLN A 221 -8.09 -1.32 -22.23
CA GLN A 221 -8.82 -1.19 -23.49
C GLN A 221 -9.64 0.10 -23.56
N HIS A 222 -10.38 0.40 -22.50
CA HIS A 222 -11.32 1.53 -22.49
C HIS A 222 -10.67 2.89 -22.24
N PHE A 223 -9.47 2.92 -21.63
CA PHE A 223 -8.71 4.15 -21.37
C PHE A 223 -7.36 4.18 -22.08
N ASN A 224 -7.23 3.41 -23.16
CA ASN A 224 -5.96 3.20 -23.86
C ASN A 224 -5.21 4.50 -24.17
N ASP A 225 -5.90 5.46 -24.80
CA ASP A 225 -5.29 6.73 -25.20
C ASP A 225 -4.84 7.55 -23.99
N TRP A 226 -5.62 7.55 -22.91
CA TRP A 226 -5.32 8.34 -21.72
C TRP A 226 -4.07 7.85 -20.99
N TRP A 227 -3.97 6.55 -20.68
CA TRP A 227 -2.86 6.05 -19.87
C TRP A 227 -1.55 6.03 -20.67
N GLN A 228 -1.62 5.75 -21.97
CA GLN A 228 -0.47 5.80 -22.87
C GLN A 228 0.10 7.21 -23.00
N ASP A 229 -0.77 8.20 -23.23
CA ASP A 229 -0.37 9.61 -23.32
C ASP A 229 0.16 10.11 -21.98
N PHE A 230 -0.49 9.74 -20.87
CA PHE A 230 -0.05 10.13 -19.54
C PHE A 230 1.39 9.67 -19.27
N GLY A 231 1.71 8.40 -19.46
CA GLY A 231 3.06 7.90 -19.17
C GLY A 231 4.13 8.47 -20.11
N ALA A 232 3.79 8.74 -21.38
CA ALA A 232 4.69 9.44 -22.29
C ALA A 232 4.95 10.90 -21.84
N GLN A 233 3.91 11.61 -21.41
CA GLN A 233 4.03 13.00 -20.91
C GLN A 233 4.80 13.08 -19.58
N GLN A 234 4.66 12.07 -18.71
CA GLN A 234 5.41 11.97 -17.46
C GLN A 234 6.83 11.41 -17.64
N GLY A 235 7.23 11.02 -18.86
CA GLY A 235 8.58 10.50 -19.14
C GLY A 235 8.82 9.08 -18.61
N LEU A 236 7.76 8.31 -18.35
CA LEU A 236 7.87 6.92 -17.91
C LEU A 236 8.41 6.05 -19.05
N TRP A 237 7.94 6.28 -20.28
CA TRP A 237 8.39 5.61 -21.51
C TRP A 237 8.42 6.56 -22.71
N PRO A 238 9.13 6.21 -23.81
CA PRO A 238 9.15 7.02 -25.02
C PRO A 238 7.77 7.13 -25.71
N PRO A 239 7.46 8.27 -26.36
CA PRO A 239 6.23 8.40 -27.14
C PRO A 239 6.08 7.30 -28.20
N GLY A 240 4.88 6.71 -28.28
CA GLY A 240 4.57 5.63 -29.23
C GLY A 240 5.12 4.25 -28.84
N ASN A 241 5.75 4.11 -27.67
CA ASN A 241 6.24 2.84 -27.14
C ASN A 241 5.75 2.58 -25.71
N PRO A 242 4.43 2.46 -25.49
CA PRO A 242 3.88 2.12 -24.20
C PRO A 242 4.22 0.67 -23.80
N PRO A 243 4.28 0.35 -22.51
CA PRO A 243 4.48 -1.02 -22.02
C PRO A 243 3.35 -1.95 -22.48
N GLU A 244 3.71 -3.20 -22.81
CA GLU A 244 2.73 -4.22 -23.23
C GLU A 244 2.19 -5.01 -22.03
N ALA A 245 3.00 -5.15 -20.98
CA ALA A 245 2.67 -5.90 -19.79
C ALA A 245 3.05 -5.14 -18.49
N THR A 246 2.40 -5.50 -17.38
CA THR A 246 2.66 -4.92 -16.06
C THR A 246 4.12 -5.08 -15.62
N VAL A 247 4.79 -6.15 -16.07
CA VAL A 247 6.20 -6.41 -15.76
C VAL A 247 7.13 -5.36 -16.34
N ASP A 248 6.78 -4.77 -17.50
CA ASP A 248 7.59 -3.75 -18.16
C ASP A 248 7.60 -2.44 -17.35
N LEU A 249 6.52 -2.18 -16.60
CA LEU A 249 6.47 -1.05 -15.66
C LEU A 249 7.36 -1.27 -14.43
N TRP A 250 7.70 -2.52 -14.10
CA TRP A 250 8.55 -2.90 -12.95
C TRP A 250 10.04 -2.99 -13.32
N SER A 251 10.39 -3.47 -14.52
CA SER A 251 11.79 -3.74 -14.88
C SER A 251 12.70 -2.52 -14.74
N ASP A 252 12.20 -1.32 -15.09
CA ASP A 252 12.97 -0.08 -14.93
C ASP A 252 13.25 0.25 -13.46
N ILE A 253 12.28 -0.03 -12.59
CA ILE A 253 12.40 0.15 -11.15
C ILE A 253 13.37 -0.87 -10.57
N GLU A 254 13.29 -2.13 -11.00
CA GLU A 254 14.17 -3.20 -10.55
C GLU A 254 15.65 -2.86 -10.82
N LEU A 255 15.97 -2.44 -12.05
CA LEU A 255 17.31 -1.98 -12.41
C LEU A 255 17.75 -0.76 -11.57
N ALA A 256 16.86 0.21 -11.38
CA ALA A 256 17.16 1.38 -10.56
C ALA A 256 17.43 1.01 -9.09
N LEU A 257 16.75 0.00 -8.55
CA LEU A 257 16.97 -0.52 -7.20
C LEU A 257 18.29 -1.29 -7.08
N GLU A 258 18.66 -2.08 -8.10
CA GLU A 258 19.95 -2.77 -8.16
C GLU A 258 21.11 -1.77 -8.14
N ASP A 259 21.03 -0.72 -8.97
CA ASP A 259 22.02 0.35 -9.00
C ASP A 259 22.07 1.13 -7.67
N CYS A 260 20.92 1.34 -7.03
CA CYS A 260 20.85 1.98 -5.72
C CYS A 260 21.48 1.14 -4.61
N ALA A 261 21.29 -0.19 -4.65
CA ALA A 261 21.91 -1.12 -3.71
C ALA A 261 23.44 -1.23 -3.93
N ALA A 262 23.91 -1.07 -5.17
CA ALA A 262 25.33 -1.09 -5.52
C ALA A 262 26.05 0.25 -5.25
N ALA A 263 25.30 1.35 -5.14
CA ALA A 263 25.86 2.68 -4.96
C ALA A 263 26.60 2.83 -3.61
N PRO A 264 27.72 3.57 -3.54
CA PRO A 264 28.41 3.86 -2.28
C PRO A 264 27.51 4.63 -1.30
N THR A 265 27.37 4.15 -0.06
CA THR A 265 26.48 4.73 0.96
C THR A 265 27.21 5.37 2.14
N GLY A 266 28.53 5.54 2.07
CA GLY A 266 29.34 6.12 3.14
C GLY A 266 29.02 7.60 3.35
N HIS A 267 28.81 8.36 2.27
CA HIS A 267 28.42 9.76 2.31
C HIS A 267 27.31 10.10 1.28
N ARG A 268 26.46 11.08 1.59
CA ARG A 268 25.32 11.42 0.71
C ARG A 268 25.74 11.95 -0.66
N HIS A 269 26.88 12.64 -0.75
CA HIS A 269 27.38 13.18 -2.02
C HIS A 269 27.77 12.08 -3.01
N GLU A 270 28.51 11.05 -2.57
CA GLU A 270 28.88 9.92 -3.43
C GLU A 270 27.65 9.13 -3.87
N TRP A 271 26.70 8.91 -2.96
CA TRP A 271 25.48 8.18 -3.25
C TRP A 271 24.62 8.86 -4.31
N ILE A 272 24.37 10.17 -4.16
CA ILE A 272 23.61 10.95 -5.15
C ILE A 272 24.34 10.99 -6.51
N THR A 273 25.67 11.14 -6.49
CA THR A 273 26.47 11.20 -7.72
C THR A 273 26.43 9.88 -8.47
N ALA A 274 26.51 8.75 -7.76
CA ALA A 274 26.38 7.41 -8.34
C ALA A 274 24.97 7.16 -8.92
N LEU A 275 23.93 7.74 -8.30
CA LEU A 275 22.54 7.55 -8.67
C LEU A 275 22.00 8.52 -9.73
N ALA A 276 22.81 9.44 -10.27
CA ALA A 276 22.33 10.59 -11.04
C ALA A 276 21.38 10.25 -12.22
N GLY A 277 21.47 9.06 -12.81
CA GLY A 277 20.54 8.60 -13.87
C GLY A 277 19.26 7.92 -13.38
N ASN A 278 19.29 7.30 -12.19
CA ASN A 278 18.23 6.42 -11.69
C ASN A 278 17.50 6.95 -10.46
N ALA A 279 18.00 8.01 -9.83
CA ALA A 279 17.37 8.64 -8.68
C ALA A 279 15.92 9.08 -8.99
N ILE A 280 15.68 9.58 -10.21
CA ILE A 280 14.33 9.97 -10.65
C ILE A 280 13.44 8.74 -10.79
N ARG A 281 13.94 7.64 -11.39
CA ARG A 281 13.18 6.41 -11.59
C ARG A 281 12.61 5.86 -10.28
N MET A 282 13.40 5.84 -9.22
CA MET A 282 12.94 5.37 -7.89
C MET A 282 11.84 6.24 -7.27
N CYS A 283 11.64 7.46 -7.77
CA CYS A 283 10.61 8.40 -7.30
C CYS A 283 9.33 8.37 -8.15
N GLU A 284 9.29 7.60 -9.26
CA GLU A 284 8.15 7.51 -10.19
C GLU A 284 7.00 6.65 -9.63
N THR A 285 6.47 7.02 -8.47
CA THR A 285 5.38 6.29 -7.79
C THR A 285 4.08 6.24 -8.61
N GLU A 286 3.94 7.07 -9.63
CA GLU A 286 2.86 7.02 -10.63
C GLU A 286 2.83 5.67 -11.36
N ARG A 287 3.98 4.99 -11.51
CA ARG A 287 4.04 3.62 -12.04
C ARG A 287 3.20 2.66 -11.22
N ALA A 288 3.21 2.82 -9.90
CA ALA A 288 2.40 1.99 -9.02
C ALA A 288 0.90 2.16 -9.30
N ALA A 289 0.45 3.39 -9.55
CA ALA A 289 -0.93 3.67 -9.93
C ALA A 289 -1.31 3.04 -11.27
N LEU A 290 -0.40 3.06 -12.24
CA LEU A 290 -0.62 2.47 -13.57
C LEU A 290 -0.70 0.95 -13.53
N TRP A 291 -0.04 0.27 -12.59
CA TRP A 291 -0.12 -1.20 -12.48
C TRP A 291 -1.54 -1.73 -12.34
N GLY A 292 -2.41 -1.01 -11.61
CA GLY A 292 -3.81 -1.41 -11.44
C GLY A 292 -4.62 -1.41 -12.74
N LEU A 293 -4.12 -0.78 -13.82
CA LEU A 293 -4.77 -0.85 -15.12
C LEU A 293 -4.63 -2.22 -15.79
N PHE A 294 -3.57 -2.96 -15.45
CA PHE A 294 -3.17 -4.21 -16.12
C PHE A 294 -3.54 -5.48 -15.32
N GLN A 295 -4.28 -5.36 -14.22
CA GLN A 295 -4.66 -6.48 -13.34
C GLN A 295 -6.04 -7.07 -13.66
#